data_AF-A0A256ZND3-F1
#
_entry.id   AF-A0A256ZND3-F1
#
_cell.length_a   1.000
_cell.length_b   1.000
_cell.length_c   1.000
_cell.angle_alpha   90.00
_cell.angle_beta   90.00
_cell.angle_gamma   90.00
#
_symmetry.space_group_name_H-M   'P 1'
#
loop_
_entity.id
_entity.type
_entity.pdbx_description
1 polymer ?
#
loop_
_entity_poly.entity_id
_entity_poly.type
_entity_poly.pdbx_seq_one_letter_code
_entity_poly.pdbx_strand_id
1 'polypeptide(L)'
;MGGLTMNSPKTFFILGIVITLLLSVTVSPISTGFAEKNSTSQNENLKIKAEILLEIAKKTKEYVNITLTKIVETPENVSALYMQAVILLENATKLYNEGFFEESSKLSVKAMQKLKKVIVEIQHLEKELEIEKKARFAIETSSAIARAKIFVEKIKNLANKTKEIASTLNYTINLEMIDEIVQNATECLQNATVLTSMGKVDEASKKIGETHKIVARFMGILQPIIKIDKERKAEKFINKTIQHLEKIEGKLNILLVNASPTAQIAVKKALENAQAKLLNIKSFLKTKNLDVVIKEIQNAKRMEEEAFQTLSKNVPKAEIVLKNIEKLEEIEELKGKIEMLRKMLKHLKHMNVQTSKIETLLSEAEDLLLKAEKHLEEGNLDKAKIFVSKAKTKIDEAEKLIGEISFWRLKPTGKRFHVIPVQ
;
A
#
# COMPACT_ATOMS: atom_id res chain seq x y z
N MET A 1 -10.38 13.47 25.76
CA MET A 1 -9.79 14.32 26.81
C MET A 1 -9.43 15.65 26.19
N GLY A 2 -10.10 16.71 26.62
CA GLY A 2 -10.13 18.00 25.93
C GLY A 2 -8.81 18.75 26.01
N GLY A 3 -8.30 19.18 24.85
CA GLY A 3 -7.19 20.11 24.75
C GLY A 3 -7.65 21.50 25.14
N LEU A 4 -7.09 22.02 26.23
CA LEU A 4 -7.20 23.44 26.60
C LEU A 4 -6.35 24.26 25.63
N THR A 5 -7.00 24.89 24.66
CA THR A 5 -6.42 25.95 23.84
C THR A 5 -6.24 27.20 24.73
N MET A 6 -5.00 27.52 25.10
CA MET A 6 -4.66 28.77 25.81
C MET A 6 -4.62 29.96 24.83
N ASN A 7 -5.79 30.38 24.36
CA ASN A 7 -6.00 31.72 23.78
C ASN A 7 -6.69 32.61 24.82
N SER A 8 -6.06 32.81 25.98
CA SER A 8 -6.59 33.78 26.95
C SER A 8 -5.99 35.16 26.65
N PRO A 9 -6.81 36.20 26.38
CA PRO A 9 -6.30 37.56 26.20
C PRO A 9 -5.59 38.12 27.46
N LYS A 10 -5.80 37.50 28.63
CA LYS A 10 -5.15 37.88 29.89
C LYS A 10 -3.65 37.54 29.94
N THR A 11 -3.23 36.44 29.32
CA THR A 11 -1.79 36.06 29.24
C THR A 11 -1.00 36.97 28.30
N PHE A 12 -1.60 37.43 27.20
CA PHE A 12 -1.00 38.42 26.30
C PHE A 12 -0.89 39.81 26.94
N PHE A 13 -1.84 40.18 27.78
CA PHE A 13 -1.84 41.47 28.49
C PHE A 13 -0.71 41.56 29.53
N ILE A 14 -0.48 40.48 30.30
CA ILE A 14 0.62 40.42 31.28
C ILE A 14 1.98 40.35 30.56
N LEU A 15 2.09 39.60 29.47
CA LEU A 15 3.29 39.52 28.63
C LEU A 15 3.63 40.90 28.02
N GLY A 16 2.61 41.63 27.55
CA GLY A 16 2.75 42.98 27.02
C GLY A 16 3.31 43.95 28.05
N ILE A 17 2.72 43.98 29.26
CA ILE A 17 3.14 44.88 30.35
C ILE A 17 4.58 44.58 30.80
N VAL A 18 4.94 43.30 30.99
CA VAL A 18 6.29 42.88 31.41
C VAL A 18 7.34 43.20 30.34
N ILE A 19 7.02 43.04 29.05
CA ILE A 19 7.91 43.39 27.94
C ILE A 19 8.10 44.92 27.82
N THR A 20 7.05 45.72 27.99
CA THR A 20 7.16 47.19 28.00
C THR A 20 7.95 47.72 29.20
N LEU A 21 7.83 47.11 30.39
CA LEU A 21 8.63 47.47 31.57
C LEU A 21 10.10 47.05 31.44
N LEU A 22 10.40 45.98 30.70
CA LEU A 22 11.77 45.52 30.44
C LEU A 22 12.52 46.38 29.41
N LEU A 23 11.81 47.12 28.56
CA LEU A 23 12.40 48.01 27.55
C LEU A 23 12.68 49.43 28.08
N SER A 24 12.07 49.85 29.20
CA SER A 24 12.17 51.21 29.73
C SER A 24 13.28 51.43 30.76
N VAL A 25 14.07 50.42 31.12
CA VAL A 25 15.18 50.58 32.07
C VAL A 25 16.44 51.02 31.33
N THR A 26 16.48 52.31 30.94
CA THR A 26 17.74 52.99 30.60
C THR A 26 18.45 53.40 31.88
N VAL A 27 19.71 53.01 32.02
CA VAL A 27 20.56 53.38 33.16
C VAL A 27 21.10 54.78 32.89
N SER A 28 20.53 55.81 33.51
CA SER A 28 21.14 57.15 33.53
C SER A 28 22.23 57.22 34.61
N PRO A 29 23.41 57.79 34.33
CA PRO A 29 24.41 58.08 35.35
C PRO A 29 23.99 59.34 36.13
N ILE A 30 24.00 59.30 37.47
CA ILE A 30 23.73 60.48 38.30
C ILE A 30 25.03 60.87 39.02
N SER A 31 25.38 62.14 38.84
CA SER A 31 26.53 62.80 39.45
C SER A 31 26.41 62.93 40.96
N THR A 32 27.55 62.87 41.63
CA THR A 32 27.72 63.10 43.06
C THR A 32 27.62 64.61 43.39
N GLY A 33 26.71 65.00 44.29
CA GLY A 33 26.74 66.33 44.92
C GLY A 33 25.51 66.69 45.77
N PHE A 34 25.77 66.93 47.07
CA PHE A 34 25.00 67.71 48.07
C PHE A 34 23.87 67.06 48.94
N ALA A 35 24.23 66.89 50.23
CA ALA A 35 23.59 67.39 51.45
C ALA A 35 22.23 66.84 51.97
N GLU A 36 22.32 65.81 52.81
CA GLU A 36 21.83 65.67 54.22
C GLU A 36 20.44 66.16 54.71
N LYS A 37 19.53 66.63 53.84
CA LYS A 37 18.08 66.77 54.18
C LYS A 37 17.14 65.93 53.31
N ASN A 38 17.70 65.19 52.34
CA ASN A 38 17.00 64.34 51.38
C ASN A 38 17.15 62.82 51.63
N SER A 39 17.90 62.41 52.65
CA SER A 39 18.26 61.00 52.85
C SER A 39 17.07 60.09 53.18
N THR A 40 16.09 60.57 53.96
CA THR A 40 14.90 59.76 54.32
C THR A 40 13.96 59.56 53.14
N SER A 41 13.66 60.62 52.36
CA SER A 41 12.79 60.54 51.18
C SER A 41 13.46 59.82 50.01
N GLN A 42 14.79 59.93 49.87
CA GLN A 42 15.56 59.20 48.86
C GLN A 42 15.62 57.70 49.17
N ASN A 43 15.79 57.33 50.45
CA ASN A 43 15.80 55.92 50.87
C ASN A 43 14.42 55.25 50.71
N GLU A 44 13.34 55.98 51.02
CA GLU A 44 11.97 55.49 50.84
C GLU A 44 11.62 55.27 49.35
N ASN A 45 12.05 56.18 48.47
CA ASN A 45 11.92 56.02 47.02
C ASN A 45 12.73 54.82 46.48
N LEU A 46 13.95 54.60 47.00
CA LEU A 46 14.76 53.44 46.62
C LEU A 46 14.13 52.12 47.07
N LYS A 47 13.54 52.09 48.26
CA LYS A 47 12.81 50.93 48.78
C LYS A 47 11.62 50.54 47.89
N ILE A 48 10.76 51.51 47.55
CA ILE A 48 9.60 51.28 46.66
C ILE A 48 10.06 50.75 45.30
N LYS A 49 11.11 51.35 44.72
CA LYS A 49 11.66 50.91 43.43
C LYS A 49 12.20 49.47 43.49
N ALA A 50 12.94 49.14 44.55
CA ALA A 50 13.49 47.81 44.73
C ALA A 50 12.39 46.75 44.90
N GLU A 51 11.34 47.09 45.64
CA GLU A 51 10.17 46.23 45.85
C GLU A 51 9.47 45.90 44.54
N ILE A 52 9.16 46.91 43.72
CA ILE A 52 8.52 46.73 42.41
C ILE A 52 9.38 45.87 41.50
N LEU A 53 10.68 46.17 41.39
CA LEU A 53 11.59 45.41 40.51
C LEU A 53 11.74 43.95 40.96
N LEU A 54 11.80 43.72 42.27
CA LEU A 54 11.89 42.39 42.85
C LEU A 54 10.60 41.58 42.61
N GLU A 55 9.44 42.21 42.75
CA GLU A 55 8.15 41.58 42.49
C GLU A 55 7.99 41.18 41.02
N ILE A 56 8.35 42.08 40.09
CA ILE A 56 8.34 41.78 38.65
C ILE A 56 9.27 40.60 38.34
N ALA A 57 10.47 40.58 38.92
CA ALA A 57 11.43 39.51 38.71
C ALA A 57 10.92 38.16 39.26
N LYS A 58 10.26 38.15 40.43
CA LYS A 58 9.61 36.97 41.01
C LYS A 58 8.47 36.44 40.13
N LYS A 59 7.56 37.31 39.67
CA LYS A 59 6.49 36.94 38.74
C LYS A 59 7.04 36.38 37.43
N THR A 60 8.10 36.99 36.90
CA THR A 60 8.77 36.49 35.68
C THR A 60 9.40 35.12 35.90
N LYS A 61 10.03 34.87 37.06
CA LYS A 61 10.58 33.54 37.42
C LYS A 61 9.48 32.48 37.44
N GLU A 62 8.34 32.79 38.05
CA GLU A 62 7.20 31.87 38.15
C GLU A 62 6.65 31.50 36.77
N TYR A 63 6.46 32.49 35.90
CA TYR A 63 6.07 32.25 34.51
C TYR A 63 7.05 31.34 33.76
N VAL A 64 8.34 31.63 33.87
CA VAL A 64 9.39 30.81 33.23
C VAL A 64 9.38 29.39 33.78
N ASN A 65 9.23 29.22 35.09
CA ASN A 65 9.15 27.91 35.73
C ASN A 65 7.99 27.08 35.15
N ILE A 66 6.78 27.64 35.15
CA ILE A 66 5.58 26.99 34.58
C ILE A 66 5.82 26.59 33.12
N THR A 67 6.50 27.44 32.34
CA THR A 67 6.78 27.16 30.93
C THR A 67 7.80 26.02 30.79
N LEU A 68 8.88 26.02 31.58
CA LEU A 68 9.88 24.96 31.60
C LEU A 68 9.28 23.60 32.00
N THR A 69 8.34 23.55 32.95
CA THR A 69 7.68 22.28 33.34
C THR A 69 6.89 21.61 32.21
N LYS A 70 6.57 22.33 31.14
CA LYS A 70 5.86 21.78 29.96
C LYS A 70 6.81 21.18 28.94
N ILE A 71 8.12 21.42 29.08
CA ILE A 71 9.16 20.92 28.18
C ILE A 71 9.68 19.61 28.78
N VAL A 72 9.65 18.53 28.00
CA VAL A 72 10.03 17.18 28.45
C VAL A 72 11.51 17.10 28.83
N GLU A 73 12.37 17.81 28.10
CA GLU A 73 13.82 17.83 28.35
C GLU A 73 14.34 19.25 28.11
N THR A 74 14.80 19.90 29.19
CA THR A 74 15.32 21.27 29.13
C THR A 74 16.81 21.24 28.85
N PRO A 75 17.31 21.87 27.76
CA PRO A 75 18.73 21.93 27.46
C PRO A 75 19.57 22.52 28.61
N GLU A 76 20.79 22.00 28.80
CA GLU A 76 21.66 22.40 29.91
C GLU A 76 21.96 23.89 29.93
N ASN A 77 22.11 24.53 28.76
CA ASN A 77 22.32 25.98 28.63
C ASN A 77 21.10 26.79 29.13
N VAL A 78 19.87 26.32 28.85
CA VAL A 78 18.62 26.95 29.31
C VAL A 78 18.46 26.76 30.81
N SER A 79 18.74 25.55 31.31
CA SER A 79 18.73 25.23 32.75
C SER A 79 19.76 26.08 33.52
N ALA A 80 20.98 26.21 33.01
CA ALA A 80 22.02 27.02 33.63
C ALA A 80 21.66 28.52 33.66
N LEU A 81 21.07 29.05 32.58
CA LEU A 81 20.59 30.44 32.54
C LEU A 81 19.45 30.69 33.53
N TYR A 82 18.53 29.73 33.66
CA TYR A 82 17.45 29.79 34.63
C TYR A 82 17.98 29.76 36.07
N MET A 83 18.89 28.83 36.38
CA MET A 83 19.52 28.73 37.71
C MET A 83 20.30 30.00 38.08
N GLN A 84 21.07 30.57 37.13
CA GLN A 84 21.74 31.86 37.33
C GLN A 84 20.74 32.97 37.68
N ALA A 85 19.58 32.99 37.03
CA ALA A 85 18.55 33.98 37.32
C ALA A 85 17.92 33.78 38.71
N VAL A 86 17.68 32.53 39.11
CA VAL A 86 17.16 32.18 40.44
C VAL A 86 18.13 32.63 41.53
N ILE A 87 19.43 32.34 41.39
CA ILE A 87 20.47 32.76 42.35
C ILE A 87 20.53 34.30 42.45
N LEU A 88 20.48 35.01 41.32
CA LEU A 88 20.46 36.48 41.31
C LEU A 88 19.23 37.04 42.04
N LEU A 89 18.07 36.38 41.90
CA LEU A 89 16.82 36.79 42.53
C LEU A 89 16.81 36.52 44.05
N GLU A 90 17.39 35.40 44.48
CA GLU A 90 17.59 35.08 45.90
C GLU A 90 18.51 36.12 46.56
N ASN A 91 19.63 36.44 45.92
CA ASN A 91 20.53 37.49 46.39
C ASN A 91 19.87 38.87 46.39
N ALA A 92 19.06 39.20 45.38
CA ALA A 92 18.28 40.44 45.35
C ALA A 92 17.28 40.52 46.52
N THR A 93 16.63 39.42 46.85
CA THR A 93 15.69 39.32 47.98
C THR A 93 16.42 39.51 49.31
N LYS A 94 17.60 38.90 49.48
CA LYS A 94 18.43 39.07 50.67
C LYS A 94 18.83 40.53 50.88
N LEU A 95 19.37 41.18 49.84
CA LEU A 95 19.78 42.59 49.90
C LEU A 95 18.61 43.54 50.17
N TYR A 96 17.42 43.25 49.64
CA TYR A 96 16.21 44.01 49.96
C TYR A 96 15.88 43.95 51.45
N ASN A 97 15.91 42.74 52.04
CA ASN A 97 15.61 42.53 53.45
C ASN A 97 16.67 43.15 54.39
N GLU A 98 17.92 43.26 53.92
CA GLU A 98 19.04 43.89 54.64
C GLU A 98 19.05 45.43 54.49
N GLY A 99 18.15 46.01 53.69
CA GLY A 99 18.05 47.46 53.46
C GLY A 99 18.93 48.00 52.33
N PHE A 100 19.65 47.14 51.61
CA PHE A 100 20.46 47.49 50.43
C PHE A 100 19.59 47.55 49.15
N PHE A 101 18.71 48.55 49.08
CA PHE A 101 17.69 48.67 48.03
C PHE A 101 18.24 48.92 46.63
N GLU A 102 19.35 49.66 46.51
CA GLU A 102 19.95 49.95 45.20
C GLU A 102 20.59 48.69 44.58
N GLU A 103 21.34 47.93 45.37
CA GLU A 103 21.95 46.67 44.96
C GLU A 103 20.89 45.60 44.67
N SER A 104 19.83 45.53 45.49
CA SER A 104 18.67 44.68 45.22
C SER A 104 18.01 44.99 43.88
N SER A 105 17.83 46.27 43.56
CA SER A 105 17.30 46.72 42.27
C SER A 105 18.21 46.26 41.11
N LYS A 106 19.53 46.44 41.25
CA LYS A 106 20.52 46.02 40.22
C LYS A 106 20.47 44.51 39.99
N LEU A 107 20.41 43.70 41.06
CA LEU A 107 20.34 42.25 40.93
C LEU A 107 18.99 41.77 40.37
N SER A 108 17.88 42.41 40.74
CA SER A 108 16.55 42.11 40.19
C SER A 108 16.52 42.32 38.67
N VAL A 109 17.11 43.42 38.18
CA VAL A 109 17.24 43.68 36.74
C VAL A 109 18.11 42.63 36.05
N LYS A 110 19.25 42.25 36.64
CA LYS A 110 20.11 41.19 36.09
C LYS A 110 19.39 39.83 36.04
N ALA A 111 18.61 39.49 37.06
CA ALA A 111 17.78 38.29 37.09
C ALA A 111 16.75 38.31 35.95
N MET A 112 16.03 39.43 35.77
CA MET A 112 15.07 39.59 34.68
C MET A 112 15.71 39.49 33.29
N GLN A 113 16.90 40.04 33.09
CA GLN A 113 17.64 39.91 31.83
C GLN A 113 17.98 38.45 31.50
N LYS A 114 18.36 37.65 32.53
CA LYS A 114 18.63 36.23 32.37
C LYS A 114 17.34 35.44 32.09
N LEU A 115 16.25 35.72 32.80
CA LEU A 115 14.93 35.12 32.53
C LEU A 115 14.42 35.46 31.13
N LYS A 116 14.64 36.68 30.65
CA LYS A 116 14.31 37.06 29.27
C LYS A 116 15.04 36.19 28.24
N LYS A 117 16.32 35.90 28.47
CA LYS A 117 17.08 34.99 27.58
C LYS A 117 16.50 33.58 27.61
N VAL A 118 16.14 33.07 28.78
CA VAL A 118 15.48 31.76 28.92
C VAL A 118 14.17 31.71 28.13
N ILE A 119 13.33 32.75 28.19
CA ILE A 119 12.09 32.82 27.41
C ILE A 119 12.35 32.75 25.90
N VAL A 120 13.36 33.45 25.40
CA VAL A 120 13.72 33.44 23.97
C VAL A 120 14.18 32.06 23.52
N GLU A 121 15.02 31.39 24.31
CA GLU A 121 15.48 30.03 24.00
C GLU A 121 14.33 29.03 24.01
N ILE A 122 13.40 29.11 24.98
CA ILE A 122 12.20 28.28 25.02
C ILE A 122 11.36 28.44 23.74
N GLN A 123 11.16 29.68 23.28
CA GLN A 123 10.41 29.94 22.04
C GLN A 123 11.09 29.37 20.80
N HIS A 124 12.42 29.27 20.80
CA HIS A 124 13.16 28.63 19.72
C HIS A 124 12.94 27.10 19.72
N LEU A 125 13.06 26.48 20.89
CA LEU A 125 12.84 25.04 21.07
C LEU A 125 11.42 24.61 20.69
N GLU A 126 10.40 25.40 21.03
CA GLU A 126 9.01 25.12 20.65
C GLU A 126 8.83 25.11 19.12
N LYS A 127 9.47 26.04 18.41
CA LYS A 127 9.44 26.08 16.94
C LYS A 127 10.17 24.90 16.31
N GLU A 128 11.35 24.53 16.83
CA GLU A 128 12.08 23.36 16.35
C GLU A 128 11.27 22.06 16.55
N LEU A 129 10.62 21.91 17.71
CA LEU A 129 9.78 20.76 17.99
C LEU A 129 8.56 20.69 17.06
N GLU A 130 7.93 21.83 16.71
CA GLU A 130 6.88 21.86 15.70
C GLU A 130 7.38 21.44 14.31
N ILE A 131 8.59 21.89 13.92
CA ILE A 131 9.20 21.52 12.65
C ILE A 131 9.50 20.03 12.61
N GLU A 132 10.07 19.45 13.67
CA GLU A 132 10.35 18.03 13.75
C GLU A 132 9.07 17.19 13.70
N LYS A 133 8.02 17.60 14.43
CA LYS A 133 6.70 16.96 14.35
C LYS A 133 6.14 17.00 12.93
N LYS A 134 6.16 18.16 12.26
CA LYS A 134 5.70 18.29 10.87
C LYS A 134 6.52 17.43 9.91
N ALA A 135 7.84 17.34 10.10
CA ALA A 135 8.71 16.49 9.29
C ALA A 135 8.38 15.00 9.48
N ARG A 136 8.18 14.55 10.72
CA ARG A 136 7.78 13.18 11.03
C ARG A 136 6.43 12.83 10.40
N PHE A 137 5.44 13.71 10.55
CA PHE A 137 4.13 13.56 9.91
C PHE A 137 4.25 13.51 8.38
N ALA A 138 5.10 14.34 7.76
CA ALA A 138 5.32 14.30 6.31
C ALA A 138 5.93 12.98 5.83
N ILE A 139 6.84 12.37 6.61
CA ILE A 139 7.41 11.04 6.33
C ILE A 139 6.31 9.97 6.39
N GLU A 140 5.48 9.98 7.44
CA GLU A 140 4.38 9.04 7.61
C GLU A 140 3.35 9.15 6.48
N THR A 141 2.98 10.37 6.09
CA THR A 141 2.07 10.63 4.98
C THR A 141 2.68 10.21 3.63
N SER A 142 3.97 10.44 3.43
CA SER A 142 4.68 9.94 2.23
C SER A 142 4.64 8.41 2.14
N SER A 143 4.83 7.72 3.26
CA SER A 143 4.68 6.25 3.34
C SER A 143 3.24 5.81 3.03
N ALA A 144 2.23 6.53 3.55
CA ALA A 144 0.83 6.26 3.25
C ALA A 144 0.49 6.44 1.76
N ILE A 145 1.03 7.48 1.11
CA ILE A 145 0.89 7.70 -0.33
C ILE A 145 1.50 6.55 -1.13
N ALA A 146 2.69 6.06 -0.75
CA ALA A 146 3.32 4.93 -1.42
C ALA A 146 2.46 3.66 -1.34
N ARG A 147 1.86 3.37 -0.18
CA ARG A 147 0.91 2.25 -0.02
C ARG A 147 -0.35 2.45 -0.88
N ALA A 148 -0.91 3.66 -0.90
CA ALA A 148 -2.08 3.97 -1.71
C ALA A 148 -1.79 3.86 -3.23
N LYS A 149 -0.58 4.19 -3.70
CA LYS A 149 -0.13 3.98 -5.09
C LYS A 149 -0.23 2.51 -5.50
N ILE A 150 0.30 1.62 -4.66
CA ILE A 150 0.21 0.17 -4.91
C ILE A 150 -1.25 -0.28 -5.01
N PHE A 151 -2.13 0.28 -4.18
CA PHE A 151 -3.53 -0.10 -4.17
C PHE A 151 -4.30 0.39 -5.41
N VAL A 152 -4.04 1.62 -5.86
CA VAL A 152 -4.59 2.16 -7.12
C VAL A 152 -4.10 1.34 -8.32
N GLU A 153 -2.84 0.91 -8.33
CA GLU A 153 -2.32 0.06 -9.42
C GLU A 153 -3.01 -1.32 -9.46
N LYS A 154 -3.27 -1.91 -8.28
CA LYS A 154 -4.03 -3.17 -8.19
C LYS A 154 -5.45 -3.01 -8.75
N ILE A 155 -6.11 -1.90 -8.48
CA ILE A 155 -7.43 -1.56 -9.03
C ILE A 155 -7.37 -1.43 -10.54
N LYS A 156 -6.38 -0.72 -11.08
CA LYS A 156 -6.21 -0.55 -12.52
C LYS A 156 -6.05 -1.91 -13.23
N ASN A 157 -5.26 -2.81 -12.66
CA ASN A 157 -5.12 -4.17 -13.17
C ASN A 157 -6.43 -4.96 -13.08
N LEU A 158 -7.17 -4.80 -11.99
CA LEU A 158 -8.46 -5.46 -11.81
C LEU A 158 -9.52 -4.92 -12.77
N ALA A 159 -9.54 -3.61 -12.99
CA ALA A 159 -10.37 -2.92 -13.96
C ALA A 159 -10.16 -3.49 -15.36
N ASN A 160 -8.90 -3.55 -15.83
CA ASN A 160 -8.57 -4.12 -17.14
C ASN A 160 -9.05 -5.56 -17.29
N LYS A 161 -8.87 -6.39 -16.25
CA LYS A 161 -9.35 -7.76 -16.23
C LYS A 161 -10.88 -7.85 -16.28
N THR A 162 -11.58 -6.96 -15.58
CA THR A 162 -13.04 -6.86 -15.66
C THR A 162 -13.50 -6.48 -17.05
N LYS A 163 -12.83 -5.55 -17.73
CA LYS A 163 -13.16 -5.19 -19.12
C LYS A 163 -13.02 -6.38 -20.05
N GLU A 164 -11.93 -7.14 -19.93
CA GLU A 164 -11.71 -8.37 -20.71
C GLU A 164 -12.82 -9.40 -20.48
N ILE A 165 -13.23 -9.61 -19.22
CA ILE A 165 -14.33 -10.49 -18.85
C ILE A 165 -15.65 -9.99 -19.46
N ALA A 166 -15.93 -8.68 -19.36
CA ALA A 166 -17.14 -8.06 -19.89
C ALA A 166 -17.27 -8.28 -21.40
N SER A 167 -16.19 -8.05 -22.15
CA SER A 167 -16.14 -8.30 -23.60
C SER A 167 -16.30 -9.78 -23.95
N THR A 168 -15.78 -10.69 -23.12
CA THR A 168 -15.89 -12.14 -23.36
C THR A 168 -17.31 -12.67 -23.11
N LEU A 169 -18.06 -12.03 -22.21
CA LEU A 169 -19.35 -12.51 -21.74
C LEU A 169 -20.54 -11.66 -22.23
N ASN A 170 -20.31 -10.67 -23.11
CA ASN A 170 -21.31 -9.70 -23.56
C ASN A 170 -22.07 -9.03 -22.38
N TYR A 171 -21.38 -8.80 -21.26
CA TYR A 171 -21.99 -8.08 -20.15
C TYR A 171 -22.02 -6.58 -20.46
N THR A 172 -23.19 -5.97 -20.28
CA THR A 172 -23.37 -4.51 -20.33
C THR A 172 -22.82 -3.88 -19.06
N ILE A 173 -21.50 -3.76 -18.98
CA ILE A 173 -20.83 -3.02 -17.91
C ILE A 173 -20.49 -1.64 -18.47
N ASN A 174 -20.77 -0.60 -17.69
CA ASN A 174 -20.32 0.74 -18.02
C ASN A 174 -18.79 0.81 -17.85
N LEU A 175 -18.05 0.57 -18.93
CA LEU A 175 -16.58 0.60 -18.95
C LEU A 175 -16.05 2.01 -18.72
N GLU A 176 -16.81 3.05 -19.07
CA GLU A 176 -16.46 4.45 -18.82
C GLU A 176 -16.47 4.76 -17.32
N MET A 177 -17.46 4.25 -16.58
CA MET A 177 -17.50 4.37 -15.11
C MET A 177 -16.28 3.73 -14.45
N ILE A 178 -15.77 2.62 -14.99
CA ILE A 178 -14.56 1.97 -14.49
C ILE A 178 -13.33 2.86 -14.69
N ASP A 179 -13.20 3.47 -15.87
CA ASP A 179 -12.09 4.39 -16.17
C ASP A 179 -12.14 5.65 -15.33
N GLU A 180 -13.32 6.24 -15.17
CA GLU A 180 -13.55 7.43 -14.35
C GLU A 180 -13.14 7.17 -12.88
N ILE A 181 -13.50 6.01 -12.33
CA ILE A 181 -13.14 5.65 -10.95
C ILE A 181 -11.63 5.49 -10.78
N VAL A 182 -10.95 4.84 -11.73
CA VAL A 182 -9.49 4.69 -11.72
C VAL A 182 -8.80 6.06 -11.86
N GLN A 183 -9.33 6.91 -12.73
CA GLN A 183 -8.82 8.27 -12.94
C GLN A 183 -8.99 9.11 -11.67
N ASN A 184 -10.17 9.14 -11.07
CA ASN A 184 -10.47 9.88 -9.84
C ASN A 184 -9.57 9.43 -8.67
N ALA A 185 -9.35 8.11 -8.53
CA ALA A 185 -8.44 7.58 -7.51
C ALA A 185 -6.98 8.01 -7.75
N THR A 186 -6.56 8.04 -9.01
CA THR A 186 -5.22 8.47 -9.44
C THR A 186 -5.02 9.97 -9.19
N GLU A 187 -6.00 10.79 -9.53
CA GLU A 187 -5.96 12.24 -9.34
C GLU A 187 -5.93 12.61 -7.85
N CYS A 188 -6.76 11.98 -7.02
CA CYS A 188 -6.72 12.19 -5.56
C CYS A 188 -5.33 11.91 -4.99
N LEU A 189 -4.66 10.88 -5.51
CA LEU A 189 -3.33 10.48 -5.05
C LEU A 189 -2.21 11.39 -5.57
N GLN A 190 -2.34 11.89 -6.79
CA GLN A 190 -1.46 12.93 -7.33
C GLN A 190 -1.59 14.21 -6.49
N ASN A 191 -2.81 14.63 -6.18
CA ASN A 191 -3.09 15.77 -5.31
C ASN A 191 -2.50 15.56 -3.90
N ALA A 192 -2.64 14.38 -3.30
CA ALA A 192 -2.00 14.05 -2.02
C ALA A 192 -0.47 14.17 -2.09
N THR A 193 0.14 13.76 -3.20
CA THR A 193 1.59 13.87 -3.42
C THR A 193 2.03 15.33 -3.47
N VAL A 194 1.32 16.17 -4.23
CA VAL A 194 1.61 17.61 -4.34
C VAL A 194 1.44 18.31 -2.99
N LEU A 195 0.34 18.03 -2.28
CA LEU A 195 0.08 18.60 -0.95
C LEU A 195 1.16 18.22 0.07
N THR A 196 1.66 16.98 0.02
CA THR A 196 2.76 16.53 0.87
C THR A 196 4.05 17.28 0.55
N SER A 197 4.37 17.48 -0.74
CA SER A 197 5.55 18.29 -1.13
C SER A 197 5.45 19.77 -0.73
N MET A 198 4.22 20.28 -0.56
CA MET A 198 3.96 21.63 -0.06
C MET A 198 3.91 21.71 1.47
N GLY A 199 4.14 20.60 2.19
CA GLY A 199 4.04 20.54 3.66
C GLY A 199 2.60 20.59 4.20
N LYS A 200 1.58 20.48 3.35
CA LYS A 200 0.16 20.49 3.72
C LYS A 200 -0.32 19.07 4.09
N VAL A 201 0.21 18.56 5.19
CA VAL A 201 0.07 17.15 5.57
C VAL A 201 -1.38 16.73 5.89
N ASP A 202 -2.16 17.60 6.53
CA ASP A 202 -3.57 17.31 6.87
C ASP A 202 -4.45 17.20 5.61
N GLU A 203 -4.25 18.10 4.64
CA GLU A 203 -4.96 18.08 3.37
C GLU A 203 -4.56 16.85 2.54
N ALA A 204 -3.27 16.50 2.51
CA ALA A 204 -2.79 15.29 1.86
C ALA A 204 -3.43 14.03 2.47
N SER A 205 -3.55 13.97 3.79
CA SER A 205 -4.17 12.85 4.51
C SER A 205 -5.67 12.70 4.16
N LYS A 206 -6.40 13.82 4.03
CA LYS A 206 -7.79 13.80 3.54
C LYS A 206 -7.89 13.22 2.13
N LYS A 207 -6.99 13.61 1.23
CA LYS A 207 -6.95 13.09 -0.15
C LYS A 207 -6.65 11.58 -0.21
N ILE A 208 -5.77 11.07 0.66
CA ILE A 208 -5.55 9.62 0.81
C ILE A 208 -6.83 8.91 1.27
N GLY A 209 -7.55 9.50 2.24
CA GLY A 209 -8.84 8.99 2.69
C GLY A 209 -9.90 8.95 1.59
N GLU A 210 -9.96 9.96 0.73
CA GLU A 210 -10.81 9.99 -0.46
C GLU A 210 -10.44 8.88 -1.44
N THR A 211 -9.15 8.67 -1.71
CA THR A 211 -8.68 7.54 -2.52
C THR A 211 -9.22 6.22 -1.98
N HIS A 212 -9.07 5.94 -0.69
CA HIS A 212 -9.60 4.69 -0.09
C HIS A 212 -11.10 4.51 -0.27
N LYS A 213 -11.90 5.59 -0.12
CA LYS A 213 -13.35 5.54 -0.34
C LYS A 213 -13.70 5.19 -1.78
N ILE A 214 -13.00 5.80 -2.74
CA ILE A 214 -13.17 5.52 -4.18
C ILE A 214 -12.85 4.05 -4.46
N VAL A 215 -11.75 3.54 -3.91
CA VAL A 215 -11.39 2.12 -4.06
C VAL A 215 -12.45 1.18 -3.50
N ALA A 216 -12.92 1.44 -2.27
CA ALA A 216 -13.89 0.56 -1.63
C ALA A 216 -15.18 0.48 -2.45
N ARG A 217 -15.64 1.61 -2.98
CA ARG A 217 -16.80 1.67 -3.89
C ARG A 217 -16.54 0.87 -5.17
N PHE A 218 -15.36 1.02 -5.76
CA PHE A 218 -14.96 0.27 -6.96
C PHE A 218 -14.98 -1.25 -6.74
N MET A 219 -14.43 -1.70 -5.60
CA MET A 219 -14.42 -3.12 -5.24
C MET A 219 -15.82 -3.69 -5.11
N GLY A 220 -16.79 -2.92 -4.58
CA GLY A 220 -18.19 -3.33 -4.54
C GLY A 220 -18.81 -3.58 -5.92
N ILE A 221 -18.42 -2.79 -6.93
CA ILE A 221 -18.88 -2.95 -8.32
C ILE A 221 -18.22 -4.17 -8.98
N LEU A 222 -16.92 -4.38 -8.74
CA LEU A 222 -16.17 -5.44 -9.41
C LEU A 222 -16.40 -6.83 -8.84
N GLN A 223 -16.67 -6.95 -7.54
CA GLN A 223 -16.72 -8.24 -6.86
C GLN A 223 -17.76 -9.22 -7.46
N PRO A 224 -18.99 -8.78 -7.82
CA PRO A 224 -19.95 -9.64 -8.51
C PRO A 224 -19.45 -10.16 -9.86
N ILE A 225 -18.81 -9.30 -10.67
CA ILE A 225 -18.32 -9.66 -12.00
C ILE A 225 -17.18 -10.67 -11.90
N ILE A 226 -16.27 -10.46 -10.95
CA ILE A 226 -15.16 -11.38 -10.67
C ILE A 226 -15.70 -12.72 -10.17
N LYS A 227 -16.75 -12.71 -9.33
CA LYS A 227 -17.38 -13.94 -8.83
C LYS A 227 -17.95 -14.75 -9.99
N ILE A 228 -18.69 -14.12 -10.90
CA ILE A 228 -19.26 -14.78 -12.10
C ILE A 228 -18.15 -15.38 -12.98
N ASP A 229 -17.05 -14.66 -13.23
CA ASP A 229 -15.95 -15.20 -14.03
C ASP A 229 -15.26 -16.39 -13.34
N LYS A 230 -15.10 -16.34 -12.01
CA LYS A 230 -14.55 -17.46 -11.23
C LYS A 230 -15.47 -18.68 -11.29
N GLU A 231 -16.77 -18.49 -11.13
CA GLU A 231 -17.77 -19.57 -11.26
C GLU A 231 -17.71 -20.19 -12.65
N ARG A 232 -17.67 -19.38 -13.71
CA ARG A 232 -17.53 -19.84 -15.09
C ARG A 232 -16.24 -20.61 -15.34
N LYS A 233 -15.10 -20.15 -14.79
CA LYS A 233 -13.82 -20.84 -14.91
C LYS A 233 -13.84 -22.18 -14.19
N ALA A 234 -14.44 -22.24 -13.00
CA ALA A 234 -14.64 -23.49 -12.28
C ALA A 234 -15.58 -24.43 -13.04
N GLU A 235 -16.67 -23.93 -13.64
CA GLU A 235 -17.56 -24.73 -14.48
C GLU A 235 -16.84 -25.28 -15.71
N LYS A 236 -16.06 -24.46 -16.41
CA LYS A 236 -15.22 -24.90 -17.54
C LYS A 236 -14.25 -25.99 -17.11
N PHE A 237 -13.61 -25.84 -15.96
CA PHE A 237 -12.70 -26.84 -15.42
C PHE A 237 -13.45 -28.16 -15.16
N ILE A 238 -14.56 -28.11 -14.43
CA ILE A 238 -15.37 -29.29 -14.11
C ILE A 238 -15.85 -30.00 -15.39
N ASN A 239 -16.35 -29.25 -16.38
CA ASN A 239 -16.80 -29.83 -17.64
C ASN A 239 -15.65 -30.53 -18.39
N LYS A 240 -14.45 -29.91 -18.40
CA LYS A 240 -13.26 -30.55 -18.97
C LYS A 240 -12.89 -31.84 -18.23
N THR A 241 -12.94 -31.84 -16.90
CA THR A 241 -12.65 -33.05 -16.10
C THR A 241 -13.71 -34.14 -16.31
N ILE A 242 -14.99 -33.79 -16.47
CA ILE A 242 -16.04 -34.77 -16.80
C ILE A 242 -15.77 -35.38 -18.18
N GLN A 243 -15.51 -34.55 -19.20
CA GLN A 243 -15.18 -35.03 -20.55
C GLN A 243 -13.93 -35.91 -20.56
N HIS A 244 -12.95 -35.58 -19.72
CA HIS A 244 -11.76 -36.40 -19.50
C HIS A 244 -12.13 -37.78 -19.00
N LEU A 245 -12.88 -37.87 -17.89
CA LEU A 245 -13.34 -39.14 -17.32
C LEU A 245 -14.15 -39.97 -18.32
N GLU A 246 -15.03 -39.36 -19.11
CA GLU A 246 -15.81 -40.03 -20.16
C GLU A 246 -14.92 -40.63 -21.26
N LYS A 247 -13.91 -39.88 -21.73
CA LYS A 247 -12.95 -40.34 -22.75
C LYS A 247 -12.12 -41.52 -22.24
N ILE A 248 -11.74 -41.46 -20.97
CA ILE A 248 -11.04 -42.53 -20.27
C ILE A 248 -11.91 -43.77 -20.18
N GLU A 249 -13.14 -43.63 -19.70
CA GLU A 249 -14.12 -44.71 -19.58
C GLU A 249 -14.35 -45.41 -20.92
N GLY A 250 -14.54 -44.65 -22.01
CA GLY A 250 -14.70 -45.20 -23.35
C GLY A 250 -13.50 -46.04 -23.82
N LYS A 251 -12.27 -45.57 -23.58
CA LYS A 251 -11.05 -46.33 -23.94
C LYS A 251 -10.83 -47.53 -23.02
N LEU A 252 -11.18 -47.41 -21.75
CA LEU A 252 -11.07 -48.50 -20.77
C LEU A 252 -12.07 -49.59 -21.00
N ASN A 253 -13.29 -49.29 -21.41
CA ASN A 253 -14.30 -50.30 -21.74
C ASN A 253 -13.81 -51.28 -22.82
N ILE A 254 -12.95 -50.83 -23.74
CA ILE A 254 -12.33 -51.67 -24.78
C ILE A 254 -11.23 -52.58 -24.19
N LEU A 255 -10.45 -52.07 -23.24
CA LEU A 255 -9.32 -52.80 -22.63
C LEU A 255 -9.77 -53.75 -21.51
N LEU A 256 -10.84 -53.37 -20.82
CA LEU A 256 -11.40 -54.10 -19.68
C LEU A 256 -12.14 -55.36 -20.09
N VAL A 257 -12.48 -55.53 -21.37
CA VAL A 257 -13.10 -56.78 -21.91
C VAL A 257 -12.33 -58.03 -21.48
N ASN A 258 -11.00 -57.94 -21.36
CA ASN A 258 -10.13 -59.04 -20.97
C ASN A 258 -9.65 -58.97 -19.50
N ALA A 259 -10.14 -58.01 -18.71
CA ALA A 259 -9.79 -57.86 -17.30
C ALA A 259 -10.70 -58.70 -16.40
N SER A 260 -10.26 -59.01 -15.16
CA SER A 260 -11.09 -59.77 -14.23
C SER A 260 -12.39 -59.01 -13.87
N PRO A 261 -13.51 -59.70 -13.64
CA PRO A 261 -14.78 -59.05 -13.30
C PRO A 261 -14.68 -58.11 -12.08
N THR A 262 -13.88 -58.47 -11.08
CA THR A 262 -13.59 -57.64 -9.91
C THR A 262 -12.86 -56.34 -10.26
N ALA A 263 -11.90 -56.38 -11.17
CA ALA A 263 -11.20 -55.18 -11.64
C ALA A 263 -12.13 -54.28 -12.46
N GLN A 264 -12.99 -54.84 -13.32
CA GLN A 264 -13.96 -54.08 -14.09
C GLN A 264 -14.93 -53.31 -13.18
N ILE A 265 -15.50 -53.98 -12.17
CA ILE A 265 -16.44 -53.38 -11.22
C ILE A 265 -15.77 -52.28 -10.40
N ALA A 266 -14.56 -52.52 -9.89
CA ALA A 266 -13.84 -51.53 -9.07
C ALA A 266 -13.51 -50.25 -9.86
N VAL A 267 -13.04 -50.38 -11.10
CA VAL A 267 -12.68 -49.26 -11.97
C VAL A 267 -13.92 -48.47 -12.37
N LYS A 268 -14.97 -49.15 -12.83
CA LYS A 268 -16.22 -48.50 -13.22
C LYS A 268 -16.84 -47.72 -12.06
N LYS A 269 -16.92 -48.33 -10.88
CA LYS A 269 -17.43 -47.68 -9.66
C LYS A 269 -16.60 -46.45 -9.27
N ALA A 270 -15.28 -46.50 -9.43
CA ALA A 270 -14.43 -45.36 -9.11
C ALA A 270 -14.62 -44.18 -10.09
N LEU A 271 -14.73 -44.46 -11.39
CA LEU A 271 -15.05 -43.46 -12.42
C LEU A 271 -16.44 -42.83 -12.21
N GLU A 272 -17.47 -43.66 -11.99
CA GLU A 272 -18.83 -43.21 -11.69
C GLU A 272 -18.87 -42.31 -10.44
N ASN A 273 -18.16 -42.69 -9.38
CA ASN A 273 -18.06 -41.88 -8.17
C ASN A 273 -17.38 -40.52 -8.42
N ALA A 274 -16.32 -40.48 -9.23
CA ALA A 274 -15.63 -39.24 -9.58
C ALA A 274 -16.55 -38.32 -10.42
N GLN A 275 -17.22 -38.86 -11.44
CA GLN A 275 -18.20 -38.14 -12.26
C GLN A 275 -19.37 -37.61 -11.41
N ALA A 276 -19.95 -38.45 -10.55
CA ALA A 276 -21.06 -38.05 -9.68
C ALA A 276 -20.67 -36.91 -8.74
N LYS A 277 -19.45 -36.93 -8.18
CA LYS A 277 -18.93 -35.82 -7.37
C LYS A 277 -18.75 -34.54 -8.17
N LEU A 278 -18.19 -34.61 -9.38
CA LEU A 278 -18.02 -33.43 -10.24
C LEU A 278 -19.37 -32.81 -10.64
N LEU A 279 -20.36 -33.64 -10.98
CA LEU A 279 -21.73 -33.19 -11.25
C LEU A 279 -22.37 -32.53 -10.02
N ASN A 280 -22.12 -33.09 -8.84
CA ASN A 280 -22.59 -32.52 -7.58
C ASN A 280 -21.90 -31.18 -7.25
N ILE A 281 -20.61 -31.04 -7.53
CA ILE A 281 -19.92 -29.75 -7.39
C ILE A 281 -20.51 -28.74 -8.38
N LYS A 282 -20.76 -29.17 -9.63
CA LYS A 282 -21.35 -28.33 -10.67
C LYS A 282 -22.72 -27.78 -10.27
N SER A 283 -23.58 -28.59 -9.65
CA SER A 283 -24.92 -28.16 -9.21
C SER A 283 -24.87 -27.07 -8.11
N PHE A 284 -23.80 -27.03 -7.33
CA PHE A 284 -23.62 -26.07 -6.23
C PHE A 284 -22.67 -24.91 -6.53
N LEU A 285 -22.13 -24.79 -7.75
CA LEU A 285 -21.21 -23.72 -8.14
C LEU A 285 -21.75 -22.32 -7.88
N LYS A 286 -23.07 -22.12 -8.07
CA LYS A 286 -23.75 -20.82 -7.91
C LYS A 286 -24.06 -20.48 -6.44
N THR A 287 -24.09 -21.47 -5.55
CA THR A 287 -24.63 -21.33 -4.19
C THR A 287 -23.60 -21.56 -3.09
N LYS A 288 -22.49 -22.27 -3.36
CA LYS A 288 -21.43 -22.52 -2.39
C LYS A 288 -20.30 -21.48 -2.47
N ASN A 289 -19.61 -21.31 -1.36
CA ASN A 289 -18.36 -20.55 -1.32
C ASN A 289 -17.35 -21.20 -2.29
N LEU A 290 -16.77 -20.38 -3.16
CA LEU A 290 -15.83 -20.81 -4.20
C LEU A 290 -14.59 -21.50 -3.63
N ASP A 291 -14.18 -21.17 -2.40
CA ASP A 291 -13.09 -21.87 -1.71
C ASP A 291 -13.44 -23.32 -1.38
N VAL A 292 -14.71 -23.58 -1.02
CA VAL A 292 -15.23 -24.93 -0.79
C VAL A 292 -15.31 -25.69 -2.11
N VAL A 293 -15.77 -25.02 -3.18
CA VAL A 293 -15.80 -25.59 -4.54
C VAL A 293 -14.40 -26.03 -4.97
N ILE A 294 -13.38 -25.19 -4.78
CA ILE A 294 -11.99 -25.52 -5.16
C ILE A 294 -11.50 -26.76 -4.39
N LYS A 295 -11.74 -26.84 -3.07
CA LYS A 295 -11.37 -28.01 -2.26
C LYS A 295 -12.07 -29.28 -2.73
N GLU A 296 -13.35 -29.20 -3.06
CA GLU A 296 -14.10 -30.36 -3.56
C GLU A 296 -13.60 -30.80 -4.95
N ILE A 297 -13.24 -29.86 -5.82
CA ILE A 297 -12.60 -30.17 -7.12
C ILE A 297 -11.27 -30.90 -6.90
N GLN A 298 -10.44 -30.45 -5.97
CA GLN A 298 -9.17 -31.12 -5.63
C GLN A 298 -9.40 -32.53 -5.07
N ASN A 299 -10.42 -32.71 -4.23
CA ASN A 299 -10.80 -34.03 -3.72
C ASN A 299 -11.27 -34.96 -4.83
N ALA A 300 -12.07 -34.46 -5.78
CA ALA A 300 -12.51 -35.24 -6.94
C ALA A 300 -11.32 -35.68 -7.79
N LYS A 301 -10.36 -34.77 -8.05
CA LYS A 301 -9.13 -35.09 -8.79
C LYS A 301 -8.27 -36.14 -8.09
N ARG A 302 -8.12 -36.06 -6.76
CA ARG A 302 -7.39 -37.09 -6.00
C ARG A 302 -8.04 -38.47 -6.12
N MET A 303 -9.36 -38.55 -6.06
CA MET A 303 -10.08 -39.82 -6.20
C MET A 303 -9.98 -40.41 -7.60
N GLU A 304 -9.99 -39.55 -8.63
CA GLU A 304 -9.70 -39.93 -10.01
C GLU A 304 -8.29 -40.56 -10.12
N GLU A 305 -7.29 -39.93 -9.51
CA GLU A 305 -5.90 -40.41 -9.55
C GLU A 305 -5.72 -41.75 -8.80
N GLU A 306 -6.39 -41.91 -7.65
CA GLU A 306 -6.44 -43.18 -6.89
C GLU A 306 -7.10 -44.31 -7.72
N ALA A 307 -8.13 -43.99 -8.50
CA ALA A 307 -8.76 -44.94 -9.42
C ALA A 307 -7.79 -45.40 -10.51
N PHE A 308 -7.01 -44.48 -11.08
CA PHE A 308 -6.02 -44.80 -12.11
C PHE A 308 -4.84 -45.60 -11.59
N GLN A 309 -4.35 -45.32 -10.39
CA GLN A 309 -3.30 -46.13 -9.77
C GLN A 309 -3.78 -47.56 -9.52
N THR A 310 -5.02 -47.73 -9.06
CA THR A 310 -5.61 -49.05 -8.81
C THR A 310 -5.78 -49.83 -10.12
N LEU A 311 -6.19 -49.14 -11.18
CA LEU A 311 -6.34 -49.70 -12.51
C LEU A 311 -5.00 -50.16 -13.11
N SER A 312 -3.97 -49.30 -13.08
CA SER A 312 -2.64 -49.60 -13.63
C SER A 312 -2.03 -50.85 -12.99
N LYS A 313 -2.19 -51.01 -11.67
CA LYS A 313 -1.73 -52.20 -10.92
C LYS A 313 -2.40 -53.49 -11.36
N ASN A 314 -3.70 -53.44 -11.69
CA ASN A 314 -4.49 -54.63 -12.01
C ASN A 314 -4.55 -54.94 -13.52
N VAL A 315 -4.29 -53.95 -14.37
CA VAL A 315 -4.34 -54.08 -15.84
C VAL A 315 -3.14 -53.36 -16.45
N PRO A 316 -2.00 -54.05 -16.66
CA PRO A 316 -0.77 -53.43 -17.18
C PRO A 316 -0.94 -52.73 -18.54
N LYS A 317 -1.88 -53.20 -19.38
CA LYS A 317 -2.22 -52.54 -20.66
C LYS A 317 -2.93 -51.20 -20.48
N ALA A 318 -3.57 -50.96 -19.32
CA ALA A 318 -4.19 -49.70 -19.00
C ALA A 318 -3.16 -48.59 -18.78
N GLU A 319 -1.95 -48.91 -18.31
CA GLU A 319 -0.84 -47.95 -18.14
C GLU A 319 -0.48 -47.23 -19.45
N ILE A 320 -0.45 -47.96 -20.56
CA ILE A 320 -0.17 -47.38 -21.89
C ILE A 320 -1.27 -46.39 -22.28
N VAL A 321 -2.52 -46.73 -21.96
CA VAL A 321 -3.68 -45.89 -22.28
C VAL A 321 -3.73 -44.67 -21.38
N LEU A 322 -3.45 -44.81 -20.10
CA LEU A 322 -3.29 -43.69 -19.15
C LEU A 322 -2.20 -42.72 -19.62
N LYS A 323 -1.02 -43.22 -20.04
CA LYS A 323 0.05 -42.39 -20.61
C LYS A 323 -0.36 -41.68 -21.90
N ASN A 324 -1.12 -42.33 -22.77
CA ASN A 324 -1.65 -41.69 -23.98
C ASN A 324 -2.66 -40.59 -23.62
N ILE A 325 -3.43 -40.77 -22.55
CA ILE A 325 -4.39 -39.79 -22.05
C ILE A 325 -3.68 -38.60 -21.39
N GLU A 326 -2.71 -38.81 -20.51
CA GLU A 326 -1.86 -37.74 -19.94
C GLU A 326 -1.23 -36.90 -21.05
N LYS A 327 -0.78 -37.54 -22.13
CA LYS A 327 -0.20 -36.82 -23.27
C LYS A 327 -1.24 -36.04 -24.08
N LEU A 328 -2.48 -36.52 -24.15
CA LEU A 328 -3.61 -35.76 -24.71
C LEU A 328 -3.93 -34.53 -23.85
N GLU A 329 -3.85 -34.63 -22.52
CA GLU A 329 -4.05 -33.48 -21.62
C GLU A 329 -2.98 -32.41 -21.85
N GLU A 330 -1.71 -32.81 -21.97
CA GLU A 330 -0.63 -31.87 -22.28
C GLU A 330 -0.87 -31.15 -23.62
N ILE A 331 -1.39 -31.86 -24.63
CA ILE A 331 -1.79 -31.25 -25.91
C ILE A 331 -2.90 -30.23 -25.71
N GLU A 332 -3.94 -30.54 -24.93
CA GLU A 332 -5.02 -29.59 -24.64
C GLU A 332 -4.56 -28.36 -23.86
N GLU A 333 -3.63 -28.51 -22.90
CA GLU A 333 -3.04 -27.39 -22.18
C GLU A 333 -2.30 -26.46 -23.15
N LEU A 334 -1.49 -27.03 -24.04
CA LEU A 334 -0.74 -26.28 -25.05
C LEU A 334 -1.69 -25.57 -26.04
N LYS A 335 -2.79 -26.22 -26.48
CA LYS A 335 -3.85 -25.57 -27.28
C LYS A 335 -4.47 -24.39 -26.52
N GLY A 336 -4.71 -24.54 -25.21
CA GLY A 336 -5.19 -23.46 -24.35
C GLY A 336 -4.24 -22.27 -24.28
N LYS A 337 -2.93 -22.52 -24.18
CA LYS A 337 -1.89 -21.47 -24.24
C LYS A 337 -1.90 -20.76 -25.58
N ILE A 338 -1.99 -21.50 -26.70
CA ILE A 338 -2.10 -20.90 -28.04
C ILE A 338 -3.31 -19.97 -28.14
N GLU A 339 -4.47 -20.38 -27.64
CA GLU A 339 -5.68 -19.54 -27.65
C GLU A 339 -5.49 -18.24 -26.84
N MET A 340 -4.86 -18.33 -25.67
CA MET A 340 -4.51 -17.17 -24.85
C MET A 340 -3.56 -16.22 -25.57
N LEU A 341 -2.50 -16.75 -26.19
CA LEU A 341 -1.53 -15.95 -26.94
C LEU A 341 -2.18 -15.29 -28.16
N ARG A 342 -3.09 -15.98 -28.85
CA ARG A 342 -3.87 -15.38 -29.94
C ARG A 342 -4.77 -14.23 -29.46
N LYS A 343 -5.36 -14.33 -28.27
CA LYS A 343 -6.11 -13.21 -27.67
C LYS A 343 -5.20 -12.01 -27.37
N MET A 344 -4.02 -12.24 -26.82
CA MET A 344 -3.02 -11.18 -26.61
C MET A 344 -2.58 -10.54 -27.93
N LEU A 345 -2.37 -11.34 -28.97
CA LEU A 345 -2.04 -10.85 -30.31
C LEU A 345 -3.12 -9.94 -30.89
N LYS A 346 -4.41 -10.27 -30.69
CA LYS A 346 -5.49 -9.38 -31.10
C LYS A 346 -5.32 -8.00 -30.45
N HIS A 347 -5.06 -7.92 -29.15
CA HIS A 347 -4.79 -6.63 -28.50
C HIS A 347 -3.56 -5.91 -29.07
N LEU A 348 -2.47 -6.63 -29.30
CA LEU A 348 -1.26 -6.07 -29.92
C LEU A 348 -1.53 -5.51 -31.33
N LYS A 349 -2.37 -6.18 -32.13
CA LYS A 349 -2.80 -5.70 -33.45
C LYS A 349 -3.60 -4.42 -33.39
N HIS A 350 -4.52 -4.27 -32.42
CA HIS A 350 -5.25 -3.01 -32.21
C HIS A 350 -4.31 -1.85 -31.83
N MET A 351 -3.11 -2.15 -31.35
CA MET A 351 -2.06 -1.18 -31.05
C MET A 351 -1.01 -1.04 -32.17
N ASN A 352 -1.34 -1.46 -33.40
CA ASN A 352 -0.48 -1.42 -34.59
C ASN A 352 0.90 -2.07 -34.40
N VAL A 353 1.00 -3.13 -33.59
CA VAL A 353 2.24 -3.89 -33.43
C VAL A 353 2.37 -4.97 -34.50
N GLN A 354 3.55 -5.12 -35.08
CA GLN A 354 3.86 -6.22 -36.00
C GLN A 354 3.80 -7.57 -35.27
N THR A 355 2.90 -8.44 -35.70
CA THR A 355 2.56 -9.69 -35.01
C THR A 355 2.75 -10.95 -35.86
N SER A 356 3.11 -10.78 -37.15
CA SER A 356 3.17 -11.87 -38.15
C SER A 356 4.03 -13.05 -37.73
N LYS A 357 5.24 -12.80 -37.20
CA LYS A 357 6.16 -13.86 -36.73
C LYS A 357 5.54 -14.71 -35.61
N ILE A 358 4.81 -14.10 -34.69
CA ILE A 358 4.17 -14.79 -33.57
C ILE A 358 2.97 -15.60 -34.10
N GLU A 359 2.22 -15.06 -35.06
CA GLU A 359 1.12 -15.79 -35.70
C GLU A 359 1.59 -17.05 -36.40
N THR A 360 2.71 -16.98 -37.14
CA THR A 360 3.33 -18.15 -37.77
C THR A 360 3.73 -19.21 -36.74
N LEU A 361 4.41 -18.82 -35.65
CA LEU A 361 4.82 -19.75 -34.58
C LEU A 361 3.62 -20.45 -33.94
N LEU A 362 2.52 -19.72 -33.68
CA LEU A 362 1.32 -20.30 -33.09
C LEU A 362 0.61 -21.26 -34.05
N SER A 363 0.55 -20.94 -35.35
CA SER A 363 -0.03 -21.85 -36.35
C SER A 363 0.82 -23.11 -36.54
N GLU A 364 2.15 -22.98 -36.57
CA GLU A 364 3.07 -24.13 -36.60
C GLU A 364 2.89 -25.04 -35.37
N ALA A 365 2.70 -24.44 -34.19
CA ALA A 365 2.42 -25.18 -32.96
C ALA A 365 1.09 -25.94 -33.04
N GLU A 366 0.02 -25.34 -33.58
CA GLU A 366 -1.27 -26.02 -33.78
C GLU A 366 -1.13 -27.25 -34.71
N ASP A 367 -0.43 -27.10 -35.83
CA ASP A 367 -0.19 -28.20 -36.77
C ASP A 367 0.59 -29.36 -36.12
N LEU A 368 1.58 -29.04 -35.29
CA LEU A 368 2.34 -30.05 -34.55
C LEU A 368 1.47 -30.77 -33.51
N LEU A 369 0.58 -30.06 -32.82
CA LEU A 369 -0.36 -30.65 -31.86
C LEU A 369 -1.39 -31.56 -32.55
N LEU A 370 -1.91 -31.18 -33.73
CA LEU A 370 -2.79 -32.04 -34.54
C LEU A 370 -2.09 -33.34 -34.96
N LYS A 371 -0.81 -33.26 -35.36
CA LYS A 371 0.00 -34.45 -35.67
C LYS A 371 0.23 -35.34 -34.44
N ALA A 372 0.41 -34.72 -33.26
CA ALA A 372 0.56 -35.46 -32.01
C ALA A 372 -0.73 -36.23 -31.65
N GLU A 373 -1.90 -35.62 -31.79
CA GLU A 373 -3.19 -36.28 -31.55
C GLU A 373 -3.40 -37.49 -32.44
N LYS A 374 -3.15 -37.34 -33.75
CA LYS A 374 -3.25 -38.45 -34.70
C LYS A 374 -2.35 -39.63 -34.31
N HIS A 375 -1.11 -39.37 -33.90
CA HIS A 375 -0.22 -40.44 -33.45
C HIS A 375 -0.65 -41.07 -32.12
N LEU A 376 -1.31 -40.34 -31.22
CA LEU A 376 -1.89 -40.92 -30.00
C LEU A 376 -3.11 -41.80 -30.29
N GLU A 377 -3.91 -41.45 -31.30
CA GLU A 377 -5.00 -42.30 -31.80
C GLU A 377 -4.47 -43.60 -32.42
N GLU A 378 -3.35 -43.51 -33.14
CA GLU A 378 -2.63 -44.67 -33.70
C GLU A 378 -1.84 -45.47 -32.64
N GLY A 379 -1.83 -45.04 -31.37
CA GLY A 379 -1.11 -45.71 -30.27
C GLY A 379 0.40 -45.48 -30.24
N ASN A 380 0.92 -44.56 -31.06
CA ASN A 380 2.35 -44.26 -31.19
C ASN A 380 2.79 -43.12 -30.23
N LEU A 381 2.95 -43.47 -28.95
CA LEU A 381 3.29 -42.53 -27.89
C LEU A 381 4.62 -41.79 -28.12
N ASP A 382 5.64 -42.48 -28.64
CA ASP A 382 6.98 -41.88 -28.80
C ASP A 382 7.00 -40.82 -29.90
N LYS A 383 6.31 -41.07 -31.03
CA LYS A 383 6.15 -40.05 -32.08
C LYS A 383 5.34 -38.86 -31.56
N ALA A 384 4.25 -39.12 -30.84
CA ALA A 384 3.44 -38.05 -30.25
C ALA A 384 4.27 -37.16 -29.30
N LYS A 385 5.12 -37.74 -28.44
CA LYS A 385 6.03 -36.99 -27.55
C LYS A 385 6.94 -36.03 -28.30
N ILE A 386 7.50 -36.46 -29.43
CA ILE A 386 8.37 -35.61 -30.27
C ILE A 386 7.59 -34.40 -30.79
N PHE A 387 6.37 -34.60 -31.29
CA PHE A 387 5.54 -33.51 -31.80
C PHE A 387 5.11 -32.53 -30.69
N VAL A 388 4.70 -33.04 -29.52
CA VAL A 388 4.36 -32.22 -28.35
C VAL A 388 5.55 -31.36 -27.91
N SER A 389 6.75 -31.95 -27.82
CA SER A 389 7.95 -31.20 -27.45
C SER A 389 8.26 -30.08 -28.44
N LYS A 390 8.12 -30.34 -29.75
CA LYS A 390 8.34 -29.31 -30.78
C LYS A 390 7.30 -28.20 -30.70
N ALA A 391 6.03 -28.54 -30.48
CA ALA A 391 4.96 -27.56 -30.31
C ALA A 391 5.22 -26.65 -29.10
N LYS A 392 5.66 -27.24 -27.99
CA LYS A 392 6.03 -26.49 -26.78
C LYS A 392 7.14 -25.47 -27.04
N THR A 393 8.21 -25.85 -27.74
CA THR A 393 9.28 -24.91 -28.11
C THR A 393 8.75 -23.71 -28.90
N LYS A 394 7.83 -23.94 -29.85
CA LYS A 394 7.22 -22.87 -30.64
C LYS A 394 6.34 -21.94 -29.80
N ILE A 395 5.60 -22.49 -28.83
CA ILE A 395 4.79 -21.72 -27.88
C ILE A 395 5.70 -20.88 -26.98
N ASP A 396 6.77 -21.45 -26.44
CA ASP A 396 7.72 -20.75 -25.57
C ASP A 396 8.42 -19.59 -26.33
N GLU A 397 8.77 -19.80 -27.59
CA GLU A 397 9.29 -18.74 -28.47
C GLU A 397 8.27 -17.61 -28.70
N ALA A 398 6.99 -17.96 -28.93
CA ALA A 398 5.91 -16.98 -29.08
C ALA A 398 5.67 -16.19 -27.80
N GLU A 399 5.66 -16.85 -26.64
CA GLU A 399 5.55 -16.22 -25.31
C GLU A 399 6.68 -15.22 -25.07
N LYS A 400 7.92 -15.62 -25.37
CA LYS A 400 9.10 -14.76 -25.22
C LYS A 400 8.97 -13.49 -26.06
N LEU A 401 8.57 -13.61 -27.32
CA LEU A 401 8.40 -12.45 -28.21
C LEU A 401 7.31 -11.50 -27.69
N ILE A 402 6.20 -12.01 -27.17
CA ILE A 402 5.16 -11.19 -26.52
C ILE A 402 5.69 -10.51 -25.25
N GLY A 403 6.50 -11.24 -24.46
CA GLY A 403 7.19 -10.71 -23.28
C GLY A 403 8.14 -9.55 -23.61
N GLU A 404 8.93 -9.67 -24.67
CA GLU A 404 9.81 -8.60 -25.14
C GLU A 404 9.01 -7.36 -25.54
N ILE A 405 7.94 -7.53 -26.34
CA ILE A 405 7.07 -6.43 -26.78
C ILE A 405 6.44 -5.70 -25.59
N SER A 406 6.04 -6.43 -24.54
CA SER A 406 5.43 -5.86 -23.34
C SER A 406 6.45 -5.21 -22.40
N PHE A 407 7.66 -5.78 -22.27
CA PHE A 407 8.76 -5.23 -21.47
C PHE A 407 9.30 -3.90 -22.01
N TRP A 408 9.47 -3.78 -23.33
CA TRP A 408 9.93 -2.54 -23.96
C TRP A 408 8.95 -1.37 -23.81
N ARG A 409 7.68 -1.63 -23.45
CA ARG A 409 6.66 -0.60 -23.16
C ARG A 409 6.57 -0.19 -21.68
N LEU A 410 7.17 -0.92 -20.75
CA LEU A 410 7.14 -0.62 -19.30
C LEU A 410 8.33 0.20 -18.80
N LYS A 411 9.37 0.43 -19.61
CA LYS A 411 10.35 1.46 -19.29
C LYS A 411 9.70 2.84 -19.46
N PRO A 412 9.79 3.76 -18.49
CA PRO A 412 9.55 5.16 -18.76
C PRO A 412 10.64 5.58 -19.74
N THR A 413 10.29 5.69 -21.02
CA THR A 413 11.13 6.31 -22.03
C THR A 413 11.22 7.79 -21.68
N GLY A 414 12.21 8.09 -20.84
CA GLY A 414 12.64 9.45 -20.59
C GLY A 414 12.96 10.12 -21.92
N LYS A 415 12.13 11.09 -22.25
CA LYS A 415 12.32 12.16 -23.25
C LYS A 415 12.32 11.74 -24.74
N ARG A 416 11.40 12.41 -25.43
CA ARG A 416 11.22 12.63 -26.89
C ARG A 416 10.58 11.48 -27.67
N PHE A 417 9.33 11.73 -28.03
CA PHE A 417 8.65 11.17 -29.19
C PHE A 417 9.56 11.23 -30.42
N HIS A 418 9.89 10.07 -30.99
CA HIS A 418 10.15 9.96 -32.42
C HIS A 418 9.19 8.89 -32.95
N VAL A 419 8.22 9.37 -33.73
CA VAL A 419 7.45 8.56 -34.66
C VAL A 419 8.45 8.10 -35.72
N ILE A 420 8.69 6.79 -35.83
CA ILE A 420 9.34 6.23 -37.02
C ILE A 420 8.18 5.78 -37.92
N PRO A 421 7.92 6.46 -39.05
CA PRO A 421 7.04 5.91 -40.07
C PRO A 421 7.81 4.78 -40.76
N VAL A 422 7.16 3.63 -40.97
CA VAL A 422 7.71 2.58 -41.81
C VAL A 422 6.75 2.38 -42.97
N GLN A 423 7.25 2.73 -44.16
CA GLN A 423 6.76 2.25 -45.45
C GLN A 423 6.97 0.75 -45.59
#